data_AF-A0A4Q3KWZ1-F1
#
_entry.id   AF-A0A4Q3KWZ1-F1
#
_cell.length_a   1.000
_cell.length_b   1.000
_cell.length_c   1.000
_cell.angle_alpha   90.00
_cell.angle_beta   90.00
_cell.angle_gamma   90.00
#
_symmetry.space_group_name_H-M   'P 1'
#
loop_
_entity.id
_entity.type
_entity.pdbx_description
1 polymer ?
#
loop_
_entity_poly.entity_id
_entity_poly.type
_entity_poly.pdbx_seq_one_letter_code
_entity_poly.pdbx_strand_id
1 'polypeptide(L)'
;MQPFTLPPRAAADLGWRYILRALASRTATSLGQAQALELAFLPDAAAVAAALARVEEARGLWRDGVTLPLGGIVDVRPFVARATKGRTST
;
A
#
# COMPACT_ATOMS: atom_id res chain seq x y z
N MET A 1 17.15 3.32 -11.56
CA MET A 1 16.06 2.94 -12.49
C MET A 1 14.97 4.00 -12.39
N GLN A 2 14.50 4.53 -13.52
CA GLN A 2 13.43 5.52 -13.54
C GLN A 2 12.06 4.80 -13.40
N PRO A 3 11.15 5.29 -12.54
CA PRO A 3 9.82 4.70 -12.42
C PRO A 3 9.01 4.93 -13.70
N PHE A 4 8.28 3.91 -14.15
CA PHE A 4 7.32 4.09 -15.24
C PHE A 4 6.22 5.03 -14.76
N THR A 5 6.12 6.19 -15.43
CA THR A 5 5.13 7.21 -15.10
C THR A 5 4.13 7.32 -16.22
N LEU A 6 2.85 7.07 -15.92
CA LEU A 6 1.79 7.33 -16.89
C LEU A 6 1.52 8.83 -17.01
N PRO A 7 1.30 9.35 -18.23
CA PRO A 7 0.79 10.69 -18.42
C PRO A 7 -0.54 10.88 -17.65
N PRO A 8 -0.79 12.07 -17.06
CA PRO A 8 -1.97 12.32 -16.23
C PRO A 8 -3.31 11.99 -16.92
N ARG A 9 -3.40 12.26 -18.23
CA ARG A 9 -4.59 11.95 -19.04
C ARG A 9 -4.83 10.45 -19.17
N ALA A 10 -3.78 9.68 -19.47
CA ALA A 10 -3.88 8.22 -19.57
C ALA A 10 -4.28 7.59 -18.22
N ALA A 11 -3.74 8.10 -17.11
CA ALA A 11 -4.12 7.65 -15.77
C ALA A 11 -5.60 7.98 -15.43
N ALA A 12 -6.12 9.11 -15.91
CA ALA A 12 -7.52 9.49 -15.76
C ALA A 12 -8.45 8.59 -16.60
N ASP A 13 -8.10 8.33 -17.86
CA ASP A 13 -8.87 7.49 -18.77
C ASP A 13 -8.94 6.03 -18.28
N LEU A 14 -7.87 5.52 -17.67
CA LEU A 14 -7.84 4.21 -17.01
C LEU A 14 -8.62 4.16 -15.69
N GLY A 15 -9.13 5.30 -15.20
CA GLY A 15 -9.77 5.39 -13.90
C GLY A 15 -8.83 5.02 -12.73
N TRP A 16 -7.52 5.23 -12.89
CA TRP A 16 -6.52 4.74 -11.93
C TRP A 16 -6.80 5.20 -10.49
N ARG A 17 -7.16 6.48 -10.32
CA ARG A 17 -7.54 7.04 -9.00
C ARG A 17 -8.75 6.35 -8.36
N TYR A 18 -9.71 5.90 -9.18
CA TYR A 18 -10.87 5.16 -8.68
C TYR A 18 -10.46 3.78 -8.17
N ILE A 19 -9.60 3.08 -8.91
CA ILE A 19 -9.05 1.78 -8.53
C ILE A 19 -8.29 1.88 -7.19
N LEU A 20 -7.40 2.88 -7.06
CA LEU A 20 -6.63 3.08 -5.82
C LEU A 20 -7.54 3.35 -4.62
N ARG A 21 -8.59 4.16 -4.79
CA ARG A 21 -9.58 4.41 -3.72
C ARG A 21 -10.34 3.16 -3.32
N ALA A 22 -10.79 2.37 -4.30
CA ALA A 22 -11.51 1.12 -4.03
C ALA A 22 -10.60 0.07 -3.36
N LEU A 23 -9.32 0.04 -3.70
CA LEU A 23 -8.34 -0.81 -3.02
C LEU A 23 -8.10 -0.35 -1.59
N ALA A 24 -7.86 0.95 -1.40
CA ALA A 24 -7.60 1.55 -0.09
C ALA A 24 -8.74 1.28 0.91
N SER A 25 -9.99 1.36 0.46
CA SER A 25 -11.16 1.08 1.31
C SER A 25 -11.30 -0.39 1.72
N ARG A 26 -10.55 -1.31 1.11
CA ARG A 26 -10.56 -2.75 1.42
C ARG A 26 -9.38 -3.18 2.30
N THR A 27 -8.52 -2.24 2.67
CA THR A 27 -7.38 -2.52 3.55
C THR A 27 -7.81 -2.55 5.01
N ALA A 28 -7.16 -3.40 5.81
CA ALA A 28 -7.49 -3.59 7.22
C ALA A 28 -6.85 -2.54 8.16
N THR A 29 -5.89 -1.75 7.66
CA THR A 29 -5.11 -0.81 8.48
C THR A 29 -4.99 0.55 7.78
N SER A 30 -4.86 1.63 8.54
CA SER A 30 -4.63 2.97 8.00
C SER A 30 -3.30 3.09 7.24
N LEU A 31 -2.29 2.31 7.65
CA LEU A 31 -1.03 2.19 6.91
C LEU A 31 -1.25 1.53 5.54
N GLY A 32 -1.99 0.42 5.50
CA GLY A 32 -2.36 -0.25 4.26
C GLY A 32 -3.17 0.67 3.34
N GLN A 33 -4.07 1.47 3.90
CA GLN A 33 -4.85 2.46 3.17
C GLN A 33 -3.93 3.51 2.52
N ALA A 34 -2.98 4.06 3.27
CA ALA A 34 -2.01 5.03 2.74
C ALA A 34 -1.15 4.40 1.63
N GLN A 35 -0.65 3.19 1.85
CA GLN A 35 0.14 2.46 0.84
C GLN A 35 -0.66 2.20 -0.43
N ALA A 36 -1.93 1.80 -0.32
CA ALA A 36 -2.80 1.55 -1.47
C ALA A 36 -3.02 2.81 -2.31
N LEU A 37 -3.15 3.98 -1.67
CA LEU A 37 -3.32 5.27 -2.37
C LEU A 37 -2.05 5.75 -3.09
N GLU A 38 -0.88 5.27 -2.66
CA GLU A 38 0.42 5.62 -3.23
C GLU A 38 0.94 4.59 -4.24
N LEU A 39 0.16 3.55 -4.57
CA LEU A 39 0.60 2.55 -5.54
C LEU A 39 0.87 3.15 -6.91
N ALA A 40 2.10 2.94 -7.37
CA ALA A 40 2.58 3.30 -8.69
C ALA A 40 2.64 2.08 -9.62
N PHE A 41 2.76 2.35 -10.91
CA PHE A 41 3.06 1.31 -11.88
C PHE A 41 4.46 0.75 -11.65
N LEU A 42 4.59 -0.57 -11.79
CA LEU A 42 5.85 -1.26 -11.62
C LEU A 42 6.74 -1.04 -12.85
N PRO A 43 8.07 -0.96 -12.67
CA PRO A 43 8.99 -0.51 -13.71
C PRO A 43 9.23 -1.55 -14.82
N ASP A 44 9.05 -2.84 -14.52
CA ASP A 44 9.37 -3.93 -15.44
C ASP A 44 8.59 -5.22 -15.09
N ALA A 45 8.69 -6.20 -15.99
CA ALA A 45 8.02 -7.49 -15.86
C ALA A 45 8.50 -8.30 -14.65
N ALA A 46 9.76 -8.16 -14.23
CA ALA A 46 10.30 -8.89 -13.08
C ALA A 46 9.68 -8.36 -11.77
N ALA A 47 9.56 -7.04 -11.63
CA ALA A 47 8.88 -6.39 -10.52
C ALA A 47 7.40 -6.78 -10.46
N VAL A 48 6.72 -6.83 -11.62
CA VAL A 48 5.33 -7.32 -11.73
C VAL A 48 5.22 -8.76 -11.26
N ALA A 49 6.06 -9.67 -11.76
CA ALA A 49 6.05 -11.07 -11.36
C ALA A 49 6.28 -11.24 -9.84
N ALA A 50 7.23 -10.50 -9.27
CA ALA A 50 7.51 -10.53 -7.84
C ALA A 50 6.35 -9.96 -6.99
N ALA A 51 5.61 -8.97 -7.49
CA ALA A 51 4.43 -8.45 -6.80
C ALA A 51 3.26 -9.44 -6.87
N LEU A 52 3.03 -10.04 -8.03
CA LEU A 52 1.97 -11.06 -8.21
C LEU A 52 2.25 -12.31 -7.38
N ALA A 53 3.51 -12.77 -7.30
CA ALA A 53 3.89 -13.89 -6.45
C ALA A 53 3.51 -13.67 -4.98
N ARG A 54 3.76 -12.46 -4.44
CA ARG A 54 3.36 -12.08 -3.07
C ARG A 54 1.85 -12.08 -2.87
N VAL A 55 1.10 -11.62 -3.88
CA VAL A 55 -0.38 -11.66 -3.84
C VAL A 55 -0.89 -13.10 -3.86
N GLU A 56 -0.30 -13.96 -4.68
CA GLU A 56 -0.69 -15.37 -4.77
C GLU A 56 -0.35 -16.15 -3.50
N GLU A 57 0.78 -15.88 -2.86
CA GLU A 57 1.12 -16.42 -1.55
C GLU A 57 0.06 -16.01 -0.51
N ALA A 58 -0.26 -14.72 -0.41
CA ALA A 58 -1.28 -14.23 0.52
C ALA A 58 -2.68 -14.83 0.23
N ARG A 59 -3.03 -15.02 -1.04
CA ARG A 59 -4.28 -15.71 -1.45
C ARG A 59 -4.26 -17.19 -1.10
N GLY A 60 -3.10 -17.86 -1.18
CA GLY A 60 -2.91 -19.23 -0.73
C GLY A 60 -3.22 -19.35 0.75
N LEU A 61 -2.53 -18.56 1.58
CA LEU A 61 -2.76 -18.50 3.03
C LEU A 61 -4.23 -18.24 3.38
N TRP A 62 -4.87 -17.29 2.69
CA TRP A 62 -6.29 -17.00 2.91
C TRP A 62 -7.21 -18.17 2.57
N ARG A 63 -6.95 -18.89 1.47
CA ARG A 63 -7.70 -20.11 1.10
C ARG A 63 -7.51 -21.23 2.11
N ASP A 64 -6.33 -21.33 2.72
CA ASP A 64 -6.02 -22.29 3.77
C ASP A 64 -6.60 -21.89 5.14
N GLY A 65 -7.41 -20.83 5.20
CA GLY A 65 -8.05 -20.32 6.42
C GLY A 65 -7.09 -19.53 7.32
N VAL A 66 -5.86 -19.28 6.88
CA VAL A 66 -4.89 -18.46 7.60
C VAL A 66 -5.20 -17.00 7.33
N THR A 67 -5.79 -16.33 8.32
CA THR A 67 -5.92 -14.86 8.28
C THR A 67 -4.62 -14.21 8.71
N LEU A 68 -4.17 -13.18 7.98
CA LEU A 68 -3.05 -12.36 8.44
C LEU A 68 -3.41 -11.72 9.79
N PRO A 69 -2.57 -11.84 10.84
CA PRO A 69 -2.85 -11.31 12.17
C PRO A 69 -2.62 -9.79 12.20
N LEU A 70 -3.40 -9.04 11.41
CA LEU A 70 -3.31 -7.58 11.29
C LEU A 70 -4.28 -6.85 12.24
N GLY A 71 -5.11 -7.60 12.97
CA GLY A 71 -5.99 -7.05 14.00
C GLY A 71 -5.18 -6.41 15.13
N GLY A 72 -5.47 -5.15 15.44
CA GLY A 72 -4.78 -4.41 16.50
C GLY A 72 -3.50 -3.69 16.07
N ILE A 73 -3.11 -3.72 14.78
CA ILE A 73 -2.00 -2.92 14.27
C ILE A 73 -2.41 -1.44 14.23
N VAL A 74 -1.73 -0.63 15.02
CA VAL A 74 -1.90 0.83 15.06
C VAL A 74 -0.78 1.49 14.27
N ASP A 75 -1.11 2.51 13.47
CA ASP A 75 -0.10 3.35 12.83
C ASP A 75 0.70 4.13 13.89
N VAL A 76 1.98 3.78 14.04
CA VAL A 76 2.87 4.39 15.04
C VAL A 76 3.46 5.73 14.61
N ARG A 77 3.38 6.10 13.31
CA ARG A 77 4.00 7.34 12.78
C ARG A 77 3.55 8.60 13.52
N PRO A 78 2.25 8.80 13.86
CA PRO A 78 1.82 9.94 14.66
C PRO A 78 2.45 9.98 16.05
N PHE A 79 2.62 8.83 16.70
CA PHE A 79 3.23 8.74 18.03
C PHE A 79 4.74 9.04 17.98
N VAL A 80 5.44 8.55 16.95
CA VAL A 80 6.84 8.87 16.69
C VAL A 80 7.02 10.37 16.41
N ALA A 81 6.16 10.96 15.58
CA ALA A 81 6.21 12.39 15.28
C ALA A 81 6.02 13.25 16.54
N ARG A 82 5.11 12.85 17.45
CA ARG A 82 4.92 13.51 18.75
C ARG A 82 6.14 13.35 19.67
N ALA A 83 6.72 12.15 19.76
CA ALA A 83 7.90 11.89 20.58
C ALA A 83 9.13 12.70 20.10
N THR A 84 9.29 12.86 18.80
CA THR A 84 10.37 13.69 18.22
C THR A 84 10.14 15.17 18.49
N LYS A 85 8.88 15.65 18.43
CA LYS A 85 8.52 17.05 18.72
C LYS A 85 8.64 17.44 20.20
N GLY A 86 8.49 16.48 21.11
CA GLY A 86 8.65 16.70 22.56
C GLY A 86 10.12 16.86 23.02
N ARG A 87 11.10 16.70 22.13
CA ARG A 87 12.54 16.68 22.47
C ARG A 87 13.25 18.04 22.32
N THR A 88 12.53 19.16 22.48
CA THR A 88 13.09 20.53 22.46
C THR A 88 12.47 21.46 23.51
N SER A 89 12.22 20.94 24.72
CA SER A 89 11.84 21.74 25.89
C SER A 89 12.78 21.42 27.06
N THR A 90 14.07 21.69 26.87
CA THR A 90 15.06 21.85 27.93
C THR A 90 16.08 22.85 27.40
#